data_AF-A0A9Q0KU58-F1
#
_entry.id   AF-A0A9Q0KU58-F1
#
_cell.length_a   1.000
_cell.length_b   1.000
_cell.length_c   1.000
_cell.angle_alpha   90.00
_cell.angle_beta   90.00
_cell.angle_gamma   90.00
#
_symmetry.space_group_name_H-M   'P 1'
#
loop_
_entity.id
_entity.type
_entity.pdbx_description
1 polymer ?
#
loop_
_entity_poly.entity_id
_entity_poly.type
_entity_poly.pdbx_seq_one_letter_code
_entity_poly.pdbx_strand_id
1 'polypeptide(L)'
;MAASITKSKGAWSRFLLNQALKNPILPTFNLRRNLSSCRNFQARIHHFQRPISNFYLGHSLLDHRFLSSARTIQELLAEVEREKQREREEKNRAGIKIGDEEEEEDYMGVGPLIEKLEKEKLKDSGDLDRYEEPTDSESEDEERFSPDAVKKRVEEFEKKYKRHEELLKNFTEAETFDDTFKWMNRIDKFEQKHLKLPLEYRVIGELMNRLKEATGKDRFTLIQKLNRAVRMVEWKEAYDPNNPANYGLIQHEQVGPSVDLLEHAGFEKEKQIIQGAGMDDDDDEDFSDTKDKDDVLLEKLNAIDKKLEEKLAELDHTFGKKGKVLEEDIRDLAEERNALTEKKRRPLYRKGFDVKLIDVNRTCKVTKGGQVIKYTAMLACGNYHGVVGFAKAKGPAVPIALQKAYEKCFQNLHYVERHEEHTIAHAVQTKYKKTKIYLWPAPTRTGMKASRTVETILNLAGLKNVKSKVIGSRNPHNTVKALFIALNAIETPKDVQEKFGRTVVESYLL
;
A
#
# COMPACT_ATOMS: atom_id res chain seq x y z
N MET A 1 8.66 -61.42 -52.46
CA MET A 1 9.74 -61.98 -53.29
C MET A 1 10.79 -60.89 -53.47
N ALA A 2 11.61 -60.60 -52.46
CA ALA A 2 12.88 -61.25 -52.13
C ALA A 2 13.86 -61.30 -53.31
N ALA A 3 14.74 -60.29 -53.40
CA ALA A 3 16.01 -60.38 -54.11
C ALA A 3 17.07 -59.63 -53.28
N SER A 4 17.79 -60.42 -52.48
CA SER A 4 19.00 -60.05 -51.77
C SER A 4 20.21 -60.40 -52.65
N ILE A 5 21.10 -59.43 -52.92
CA ILE A 5 22.47 -59.72 -53.37
C ILE A 5 23.47 -58.94 -52.50
N THR A 6 24.18 -59.78 -51.77
CA THR A 6 25.39 -59.67 -50.95
C THR A 6 26.54 -58.72 -51.35
N LYS A 7 27.15 -58.18 -50.29
CA LYS A 7 28.61 -58.06 -49.97
C LYS A 7 29.52 -57.20 -50.86
N SER A 8 30.14 -56.19 -50.25
CA SER A 8 31.57 -56.22 -49.91
C SER A 8 31.93 -55.22 -48.79
N LYS A 9 32.75 -55.67 -47.85
CA LYS A 9 33.41 -54.85 -46.81
C LYS A 9 34.76 -54.43 -47.38
N GLY A 10 35.07 -53.13 -47.35
CA GLY A 10 36.38 -52.58 -47.69
C GLY A 10 36.77 -51.51 -46.69
N ALA A 11 37.73 -51.85 -45.83
CA ALA A 11 38.27 -51.00 -44.78
C ALA A 11 39.21 -49.93 -45.37
N TRP A 12 39.06 -48.68 -44.94
CA TRP A 12 40.10 -47.64 -45.04
C TRP A 12 40.27 -46.98 -43.67
N SER A 13 41.07 -47.64 -42.83
CA SER A 13 41.78 -47.00 -41.74
C SER A 13 43.07 -46.37 -42.28
N ARG A 14 43.45 -45.21 -41.72
CA ARG A 14 44.75 -44.52 -41.80
C ARG A 14 44.88 -43.46 -42.88
N PHE A 15 44.60 -42.22 -42.48
CA PHE A 15 45.52 -41.12 -42.76
C PHE A 15 46.07 -40.61 -41.42
N LEU A 16 47.38 -40.82 -41.25
CA LEU A 16 48.26 -40.39 -40.15
C LEU A 16 48.28 -38.86 -40.08
N LEU A 17 48.21 -38.23 -38.90
CA LEU A 17 49.30 -37.96 -37.96
C LEU A 17 50.54 -37.27 -38.59
N ASN A 18 50.91 -36.15 -37.96
CA ASN A 18 52.14 -35.35 -38.07
C ASN A 18 52.24 -34.25 -39.14
N GLN A 19 52.02 -33.02 -38.68
CA GLN A 19 53.01 -31.95 -38.90
C GLN A 19 53.15 -31.12 -37.61
N ALA A 20 54.38 -31.12 -37.10
CA ALA A 20 54.81 -30.40 -35.91
C ALA A 20 55.39 -29.02 -36.29
N LEU A 21 55.40 -28.12 -35.30
CA LEU A 21 56.24 -26.94 -35.14
C LEU A 21 56.05 -25.76 -36.13
N LYS A 22 55.54 -24.64 -35.58
CA LYS A 22 56.19 -23.31 -35.59
C LYS A 22 55.34 -22.28 -34.85
N ASN A 23 55.82 -21.78 -33.71
CA ASN A 23 55.40 -20.50 -33.15
C ASN A 23 55.90 -19.36 -34.06
N PRO A 24 55.12 -18.28 -34.21
CA PRO A 24 55.72 -16.95 -33.97
C PRO A 24 54.75 -15.94 -33.29
N ILE A 25 55.21 -15.28 -32.21
CA ILE A 25 55.65 -13.86 -32.14
C ILE A 25 54.52 -12.88 -31.74
N LEU A 26 54.58 -12.44 -30.49
CA LEU A 26 53.97 -11.21 -29.96
C LEU A 26 54.64 -9.98 -30.57
N PRO A 27 53.92 -8.87 -30.83
CA PRO A 27 54.56 -7.56 -30.88
C PRO A 27 54.56 -6.91 -29.49
N THR A 28 55.76 -6.83 -28.93
CA THR A 28 56.13 -5.89 -27.87
C THR A 28 56.24 -4.48 -28.45
N PHE A 29 55.57 -3.50 -27.87
CA PHE A 29 56.01 -2.11 -27.93
C PHE A 29 56.21 -1.58 -26.51
N ASN A 30 57.48 -1.55 -26.11
CA ASN A 30 58.00 -0.77 -24.99
C ASN A 30 58.51 0.55 -25.55
N LEU A 31 58.05 1.67 -25.01
CA LEU A 31 58.84 2.90 -24.94
C LEU A 31 58.84 3.32 -23.46
N ARG A 32 59.96 3.02 -22.80
CA ARG A 32 60.35 3.58 -21.50
C ARG A 32 61.01 4.93 -21.71
N ARG A 33 60.76 5.86 -20.79
CA ARG A 33 61.69 6.71 -20.01
C ARG A 33 60.89 7.92 -19.47
N ASN A 34 61.09 8.44 -18.27
CA ASN A 34 61.88 8.07 -17.11
C ASN A 34 61.30 8.81 -15.90
N LEU A 35 61.60 8.27 -14.72
CA LEU A 35 61.35 8.76 -13.36
C LEU A 35 61.57 10.26 -13.14
N SER A 36 60.75 10.86 -12.26
CA SER A 36 61.29 11.58 -11.09
C SER A 36 60.21 11.96 -10.05
N SER A 37 60.63 11.81 -8.79
CA SER A 37 60.18 12.48 -7.57
C SER A 37 58.81 12.13 -6.96
N CYS A 38 58.94 11.35 -5.88
CA CYS A 38 58.01 11.22 -4.77
C CYS A 38 57.58 12.58 -4.21
N ARG A 39 56.29 12.72 -3.86
CA ARG A 39 55.87 13.40 -2.62
C ARG A 39 54.65 12.70 -2.03
N ASN A 40 54.84 12.15 -0.83
CA ASN A 40 53.79 11.83 0.12
C ASN A 40 52.85 13.03 0.29
N PHE A 41 51.54 12.82 0.25
CA PHE A 41 50.63 13.67 1.01
C PHE A 41 49.51 12.84 1.63
N GLN A 42 49.56 12.87 2.97
CA GLN A 42 48.69 12.23 3.92
C GLN A 42 47.26 12.77 3.87
N ALA A 43 46.34 11.93 4.34
CA ALA A 43 44.98 12.29 4.69
C ALA A 43 44.94 13.55 5.59
N ARG A 44 44.21 14.58 5.13
CA ARG A 44 43.86 15.74 5.96
C ARG A 44 42.61 15.43 6.76
N ILE A 45 42.81 15.04 8.01
CA ILE A 45 41.86 15.23 9.10
C ILE A 45 41.93 16.71 9.49
N HIS A 46 40.83 17.43 9.37
CA HIS A 46 40.74 18.80 9.86
C HIS A 46 40.50 18.77 11.38
N HIS A 47 41.59 18.85 12.14
CA HIS A 47 41.58 19.39 13.49
C HIS A 47 41.82 20.90 13.41
N PHE A 48 40.89 21.70 13.94
CA PHE A 48 41.15 23.11 14.24
C PHE A 48 40.94 23.35 15.73
N GLN A 49 42.03 23.76 16.37
CA GLN A 49 42.19 24.01 17.80
C GLN A 49 41.37 25.22 18.25
N ARG A 50 40.71 25.09 19.41
CA ARG A 50 40.28 26.23 20.23
C ARG A 50 41.47 26.71 21.09
N PRO A 51 41.57 28.02 21.39
CA PRO A 51 42.59 28.53 22.29
C PRO A 51 42.25 28.20 23.74
N ILE A 52 43.31 27.95 24.50
CA ILE A 52 43.33 27.73 25.95
C ILE A 52 43.37 29.10 26.64
N SER A 53 42.53 29.27 27.67
CA SER A 53 42.85 30.13 28.80
C SER A 53 42.28 29.50 30.08
N ASN A 54 43.19 29.25 31.02
CA ASN A 54 42.96 28.71 32.37
C ASN A 54 41.96 29.55 33.18
N PHE A 55 41.26 28.93 34.15
CA PHE A 55 41.42 29.16 35.60
C PHE A 55 40.43 28.27 36.41
N TYR A 56 41.01 27.35 37.18
CA TYR A 56 40.66 26.74 38.49
C TYR A 56 39.24 26.26 38.89
N LEU A 57 39.26 24.98 39.34
CA LEU A 57 38.57 24.29 40.45
C LEU A 57 37.12 24.63 40.83
N GLY A 58 36.28 23.58 40.80
CA GLY A 58 35.05 23.48 41.58
C GLY A 58 34.44 22.08 41.48
N HIS A 59 34.28 21.42 42.63
CA HIS A 59 33.80 20.06 42.80
C HIS A 59 32.30 19.88 42.52
N SER A 60 31.92 18.60 42.34
CA SER A 60 30.60 17.98 42.63
C SER A 60 29.49 17.98 41.55
N LEU A 61 29.20 16.75 41.10
CA LEU A 61 27.90 16.07 41.02
C LEU A 61 26.65 16.94 40.75
N LEU A 62 25.96 16.65 39.64
CA LEU A 62 24.53 16.30 39.55
C LEU A 62 24.02 16.50 38.12
N ASP A 63 23.88 15.40 37.36
CA ASP A 63 23.08 15.39 36.14
C ASP A 63 22.11 14.19 36.15
N HIS A 64 20.97 14.42 36.80
CA HIS A 64 19.67 13.84 36.46
C HIS A 64 18.61 14.92 36.69
N ARG A 65 18.74 16.04 35.96
CA ARG A 65 17.68 17.03 35.80
C ARG A 65 17.31 17.04 34.34
N PHE A 66 16.19 16.40 33.96
CA PHE A 66 15.32 16.85 32.86
C PHE A 66 13.98 16.08 32.79
N LEU A 67 13.54 15.47 33.90
CA LEU A 67 12.22 14.80 34.00
C LEU A 67 11.39 15.21 35.24
N SER A 68 11.81 16.25 35.98
CA SER A 68 11.17 16.62 37.25
C SER A 68 10.48 17.99 37.27
N SER A 69 10.52 18.79 36.19
CA SER A 69 10.02 20.18 36.24
C SER A 69 8.48 20.27 36.32
N ALA A 70 7.76 19.39 35.63
CA ALA A 70 6.28 19.41 35.66
C ALA A 70 5.72 18.99 37.02
N ARG A 71 6.35 17.98 37.67
CA ARG A 71 5.97 17.53 39.01
C ARG A 71 6.29 18.58 40.07
N THR A 72 7.47 19.22 40.00
CA THR A 72 7.82 20.29 40.95
C THR A 72 6.93 21.52 40.81
N ILE A 73 6.49 21.85 39.58
CA ILE A 73 5.56 22.96 39.37
C ILE A 73 4.16 22.62 39.93
N GLN A 74 3.68 21.39 39.74
CA GLN A 74 2.42 20.92 40.33
C GLN A 74 2.49 20.84 41.86
N GLU A 75 3.62 20.42 42.41
CA GLU A 75 3.83 20.32 43.85
C GLU A 75 3.86 21.70 44.50
N LEU A 76 4.55 22.68 43.89
CA LEU A 76 4.56 24.07 44.34
C LEU A 76 3.18 24.74 44.22
N LEU A 77 2.43 24.48 43.14
CA LEU A 77 1.06 24.98 43.00
C LEU A 77 0.14 24.40 44.08
N ALA A 78 0.23 23.09 44.33
CA ALA A 78 -0.54 22.44 45.39
C ALA A 78 -0.13 22.92 46.80
N GLU A 79 1.11 23.38 46.97
CA GLU A 79 1.61 23.94 48.22
C GLU A 79 1.05 25.34 48.49
N VAL A 80 1.00 26.19 47.46
CA VAL A 80 0.38 27.53 47.52
C VAL A 80 -1.13 27.43 47.78
N GLU A 81 -1.82 26.46 47.17
CA GLU A 81 -3.24 26.22 47.45
C GLU A 81 -3.51 25.76 48.89
N ARG A 82 -2.65 24.87 49.42
CA ARG A 82 -2.70 24.44 50.82
C ARG A 82 -2.45 25.60 51.78
N GLU A 83 -1.56 26.53 51.43
CA GLU A 83 -1.24 27.70 52.24
C GLU A 83 -2.40 28.71 52.26
N LYS A 84 -3.03 28.97 51.10
CA LYS A 84 -4.27 29.78 51.02
C LYS A 84 -5.42 29.18 51.82
N GLN A 85 -5.56 27.85 51.84
CA GLN A 85 -6.59 27.18 52.63
C GLN A 85 -6.34 27.34 54.14
N ARG A 86 -5.09 27.23 54.61
CA ARG A 86 -4.74 27.49 56.02
C ARG A 86 -5.02 28.93 56.41
N GLU A 87 -4.70 29.88 55.53
CA GLU A 87 -4.94 31.30 55.79
C GLU A 87 -6.45 31.60 55.89
N ARG A 88 -7.28 30.97 55.04
CA ARG A 88 -8.76 31.04 55.13
C ARG A 88 -9.29 30.39 56.41
N GLU A 89 -8.73 29.25 56.82
CA GLU A 89 -9.10 28.58 58.08
C GLU A 89 -8.69 29.38 59.32
N GLU A 90 -7.52 30.02 59.31
CA GLU A 90 -7.04 30.89 60.38
C GLU A 90 -7.88 32.16 60.49
N LYS A 91 -8.25 32.78 59.36
CA LYS A 91 -9.19 33.92 59.31
C LYS A 91 -10.59 33.52 59.81
N ASN A 92 -11.06 32.32 59.49
CA ASN A 92 -12.30 31.75 60.02
C ASN A 92 -12.22 31.46 61.53
N ARG A 93 -11.08 30.98 62.05
CA ARG A 93 -10.85 30.78 63.49
C ARG A 93 -10.73 32.11 64.25
N ALA A 94 -10.23 33.16 63.59
CA ALA A 94 -10.15 34.51 64.13
C ALA A 94 -11.49 35.27 64.11
N GLY A 95 -12.55 34.69 63.53
CA GLY A 95 -13.91 35.25 63.58
C GLY A 95 -14.13 36.50 62.71
N ILE A 96 -13.25 36.77 61.75
CA ILE A 96 -13.38 37.91 60.83
C ILE A 96 -14.25 37.49 59.65
N LYS A 97 -15.50 37.97 59.59
CA LYS A 97 -16.34 37.85 58.39
C LYS A 97 -15.82 38.82 57.33
N ILE A 98 -15.24 38.29 56.27
CA ILE A 98 -14.86 39.05 55.07
C ILE A 98 -16.00 38.87 54.05
N GLY A 99 -16.54 39.97 53.56
CA GLY A 99 -17.52 39.97 52.46
C GLY A 99 -16.84 39.59 51.16
N ASP A 100 -17.58 38.94 50.26
CA ASP A 100 -17.10 38.32 49.01
C ASP A 100 -16.52 39.31 47.95
N GLU A 101 -16.12 40.53 48.34
CA GLU A 101 -15.70 41.59 47.40
C GLU A 101 -14.18 41.83 47.32
N GLU A 102 -13.34 41.17 48.14
CA GLU A 102 -11.88 41.41 48.13
C GLU A 102 -11.02 40.26 47.54
N GLU A 103 -11.60 39.33 46.77
CA GLU A 103 -10.82 38.23 46.16
C GLU A 103 -10.47 38.41 44.67
N GLU A 104 -10.86 39.49 44.01
CA GLU A 104 -10.58 39.72 42.57
C GLU A 104 -9.75 40.98 42.26
N GLU A 105 -8.88 41.42 43.17
CA GLU A 105 -7.84 42.38 42.76
C GLU A 105 -6.66 41.64 42.11
N ASP A 106 -6.72 41.59 40.78
CA ASP A 106 -5.69 41.13 39.86
C ASP A 106 -4.44 42.01 39.99
N TYR A 107 -3.62 41.73 41.02
CA TYR A 107 -2.51 42.56 41.50
C TYR A 107 -1.43 42.85 40.44
N MET A 108 -1.45 42.14 39.31
CA MET A 108 -0.53 42.32 38.18
C MET A 108 -1.26 42.57 36.84
N GLY A 109 -2.59 42.71 36.85
CA GLY A 109 -3.41 42.98 35.65
C GLY A 109 -3.32 41.90 34.57
N VAL A 110 -3.13 40.64 34.97
CA VAL A 110 -2.85 39.51 34.06
C VAL A 110 -4.12 38.76 33.67
N GLY A 111 -5.18 38.84 34.47
CA GLY A 111 -6.51 38.29 34.20
C GLY A 111 -7.05 38.68 32.81
N PRO A 112 -7.07 39.97 32.42
CA PRO A 112 -7.47 40.39 31.08
C PRO A 112 -6.60 39.81 29.95
N LEU A 113 -5.33 39.48 30.26
CA LEU A 113 -4.39 38.90 29.30
C LEU A 113 -4.61 37.38 29.15
N ILE A 114 -4.88 36.69 30.27
CA ILE A 114 -5.25 35.28 30.31
C ILE A 114 -6.57 35.07 29.57
N GLU A 115 -7.57 35.90 29.84
CA GLU A 115 -8.88 35.83 29.19
C GLU A 115 -8.79 36.10 27.68
N LYS A 116 -7.87 36.98 27.25
CA LYS A 116 -7.55 37.19 25.82
C LYS A 116 -6.88 35.98 25.18
N LEU A 117 -5.92 35.37 25.86
CA LEU A 117 -5.22 34.17 25.37
C LEU A 117 -6.14 32.96 25.31
N GLU A 118 -7.10 32.85 26.24
CA GLU A 118 -8.13 31.81 26.24
C GLU A 118 -9.16 32.05 25.13
N LYS A 119 -9.58 33.30 24.89
CA LYS A 119 -10.41 33.66 23.73
C LYS A 119 -9.70 33.44 22.40
N GLU A 120 -8.38 33.63 22.31
CA GLU A 120 -7.59 33.29 21.12
C GLU A 120 -7.47 31.79 20.93
N LYS A 121 -7.21 31.01 21.99
CA LYS A 121 -7.18 29.54 21.91
C LYS A 121 -8.53 28.94 21.50
N LEU A 122 -9.64 29.50 21.99
CA LEU A 122 -10.99 29.10 21.59
C LEU A 122 -11.26 29.43 20.11
N LYS A 123 -10.79 30.59 19.62
CA LYS A 123 -10.90 30.96 18.20
C LYS A 123 -10.04 30.09 17.28
N ASP A 124 -8.85 29.68 17.69
CA ASP A 124 -7.95 28.83 16.90
C ASP A 124 -8.39 27.35 16.86
N SER A 125 -9.25 26.91 17.77
CA SER A 125 -9.80 25.55 17.77
C SER A 125 -10.90 25.32 16.72
N GLY A 126 -11.56 26.39 16.24
CA GLY A 126 -12.72 26.32 15.34
C GLY A 126 -12.43 26.53 13.86
N ASP A 127 -11.18 26.77 13.44
CA ASP A 127 -10.87 27.21 12.07
C ASP A 127 -9.60 26.53 11.47
N LEU A 128 -9.22 25.34 11.97
CA LEU A 128 -8.09 24.56 11.45
C LEU A 128 -8.38 23.76 10.18
N ASP A 129 -9.64 23.68 9.73
CA ASP A 129 -10.05 22.98 8.50
C ASP A 129 -10.24 23.91 7.28
N ARG A 130 -9.98 25.21 7.40
CA ARG A 130 -10.23 26.15 6.28
C ARG A 130 -9.03 26.37 5.34
N TYR A 131 -7.88 25.75 5.62
CA TYR A 131 -6.64 25.91 4.85
C TYR A 131 -6.14 24.61 4.22
N GLU A 132 -7.03 23.66 3.95
CA GLU A 132 -6.82 22.73 2.86
C GLU A 132 -7.15 23.47 1.56
N GLU A 133 -6.11 23.96 0.87
CA GLU A 133 -6.23 24.23 -0.56
C GLU A 133 -6.83 22.96 -1.20
N PRO A 134 -7.93 23.04 -1.97
CA PRO A 134 -8.45 21.90 -2.70
C PRO A 134 -7.30 21.32 -3.52
N THR A 135 -6.78 20.18 -3.08
CA THR A 135 -5.82 19.44 -3.88
C THR A 135 -6.65 18.94 -5.05
N ASP A 136 -6.27 19.38 -6.26
CA ASP A 136 -6.86 19.08 -7.58
C ASP A 136 -6.78 17.58 -7.93
N SER A 137 -7.19 16.72 -6.99
CA SER A 137 -7.11 15.27 -6.98
C SER A 137 -8.16 14.64 -6.05
N GLU A 138 -9.21 15.37 -5.66
CA GLU A 138 -10.47 14.72 -5.31
C GLU A 138 -11.06 14.13 -6.59
N SER A 139 -10.79 12.85 -6.79
CA SER A 139 -11.62 12.02 -7.65
C SER A 139 -13.05 12.11 -7.12
N GLU A 140 -13.98 12.59 -7.94
CA GLU A 140 -15.44 12.56 -7.76
C GLU A 140 -16.02 11.14 -7.51
N ASP A 141 -15.15 10.13 -7.30
CA ASP A 141 -15.47 8.73 -7.16
C ASP A 141 -15.72 8.28 -5.71
N GLU A 142 -15.22 9.00 -4.68
CA GLU A 142 -15.43 8.59 -3.28
C GLU A 142 -16.88 8.83 -2.81
N GLU A 143 -17.54 9.88 -3.32
CA GLU A 143 -18.95 10.15 -3.01
C GLU A 143 -19.92 9.17 -3.72
N ARG A 144 -19.47 8.54 -4.82
CA ARG A 144 -20.27 7.65 -5.67
C ARG A 144 -20.68 6.35 -4.98
N PHE A 145 -19.88 5.90 -4.00
CA PHE A 145 -20.07 4.65 -3.27
C PHE A 145 -20.50 4.85 -1.81
N SER A 146 -20.80 6.08 -1.39
CA SER A 146 -21.40 6.34 -0.08
C SER A 146 -22.72 5.55 0.06
N PRO A 147 -23.03 4.97 1.24
CA PRO A 147 -24.28 4.26 1.49
C PRO A 147 -25.52 5.08 1.11
N ASP A 148 -25.46 6.40 1.29
CA ASP A 148 -26.55 7.31 0.96
C ASP A 148 -26.67 7.56 -0.55
N ALA A 149 -25.55 7.59 -1.27
CA ALA A 149 -25.55 7.66 -2.74
C ALA A 149 -26.07 6.36 -3.38
N VAL A 150 -25.82 5.21 -2.76
CA VAL A 150 -26.38 3.92 -3.17
C VAL A 150 -27.89 3.89 -2.96
N LYS A 151 -28.39 4.30 -1.77
CA LYS A 151 -29.82 4.39 -1.49
C LYS A 151 -30.57 5.28 -2.48
N LYS A 152 -30.04 6.48 -2.77
CA LYS A 152 -30.63 7.40 -3.76
C LYS A 152 -30.74 6.78 -5.16
N ARG A 153 -29.73 6.03 -5.60
CA ARG A 153 -29.76 5.33 -6.90
C ARG A 153 -30.83 4.24 -6.94
N VAL A 154 -30.99 3.49 -5.85
CA VAL A 154 -32.03 2.46 -5.73
C VAL A 154 -33.42 3.10 -5.77
N GLU A 155 -33.65 4.16 -5.01
CA GLU A 155 -34.94 4.88 -5.01
C GLU A 155 -35.28 5.48 -6.39
N GLU A 156 -34.29 6.05 -7.08
CA GLU A 156 -34.47 6.56 -8.44
C GLU A 156 -34.82 5.44 -9.43
N PHE A 157 -34.20 4.27 -9.29
CA PHE A 157 -34.49 3.10 -10.11
C PHE A 157 -35.91 2.59 -9.87
N GLU A 158 -36.34 2.46 -8.61
CA GLU A 158 -37.70 2.05 -8.25
C GLU A 158 -38.77 3.00 -8.81
N LYS A 159 -38.53 4.32 -8.75
CA LYS A 159 -39.43 5.32 -9.36
C LYS A 159 -39.54 5.15 -10.87
N LYS A 160 -38.42 4.88 -11.55
CA LYS A 160 -38.40 4.63 -13.01
C LYS A 160 -39.11 3.32 -13.35
N TYR A 161 -38.92 2.27 -12.54
CA TYR A 161 -39.55 0.97 -12.72
C TYR A 161 -41.08 1.07 -12.58
N LYS A 162 -41.59 1.67 -11.51
CA LYS A 162 -43.04 1.89 -11.30
C LYS A 162 -43.67 2.66 -12.46
N ARG A 163 -43.00 3.70 -12.95
CA ARG A 163 -43.47 4.49 -14.09
C ARG A 163 -43.49 3.69 -15.40
N HIS A 164 -42.52 2.80 -15.61
CA HIS A 164 -42.50 1.91 -16.77
C HIS A 164 -43.64 0.88 -16.70
N GLU A 165 -43.88 0.32 -15.51
CA GLU A 165 -44.99 -0.60 -15.24
C GLU A 165 -46.35 0.05 -15.54
N GLU A 166 -46.55 1.31 -15.13
CA GLU A 166 -47.77 2.08 -15.45
C GLU A 166 -47.94 2.29 -16.96
N LEU A 167 -46.87 2.60 -17.69
CA LEU A 167 -46.93 2.75 -19.15
C LEU A 167 -47.30 1.44 -19.84
N LEU A 168 -46.79 0.31 -19.35
CA LEU A 168 -47.12 -1.02 -19.87
C LEU A 168 -48.58 -1.39 -19.55
N LYS A 169 -49.07 -1.11 -18.33
CA LYS A 169 -50.48 -1.32 -17.98
C LYS A 169 -51.41 -0.54 -18.90
N ASN A 170 -51.13 0.74 -19.12
CA ASN A 170 -51.89 1.59 -20.04
C ASN A 170 -51.84 1.09 -21.49
N PHE A 171 -50.72 0.47 -21.90
CA PHE A 171 -50.61 -0.14 -23.23
C PHE A 171 -51.45 -1.41 -23.34
N THR A 172 -51.49 -2.24 -22.30
CA THR A 172 -52.32 -3.46 -22.26
C THR A 172 -53.82 -3.18 -22.15
N GLU A 173 -54.19 -2.07 -21.51
CA GLU A 173 -55.58 -1.65 -21.30
C GLU A 173 -56.14 -0.84 -22.49
N ALA A 174 -55.31 -0.50 -23.49
CA ALA A 174 -55.73 0.26 -24.64
C ALA A 174 -56.62 -0.59 -25.58
N GLU A 175 -57.87 -0.16 -25.77
CA GLU A 175 -58.83 -0.87 -26.62
C GLU A 175 -58.66 -0.55 -28.13
N THR A 176 -58.07 0.60 -28.47
CA THR A 176 -57.90 1.06 -29.86
C THR A 176 -56.47 0.91 -30.35
N PHE A 177 -56.29 0.57 -31.64
CA PHE A 177 -54.97 0.43 -32.26
C PHE A 177 -54.17 1.75 -32.26
N ASP A 178 -54.85 2.88 -32.46
CA ASP A 178 -54.20 4.20 -32.47
C ASP A 178 -53.68 4.59 -31.08
N ASP A 179 -54.42 4.29 -30.02
CA ASP A 179 -53.95 4.56 -28.65
C ASP A 179 -52.85 3.58 -28.25
N THR A 180 -52.95 2.32 -28.68
CA THR A 180 -51.87 1.33 -28.55
C THR A 180 -50.57 1.85 -29.18
N PHE A 181 -50.63 2.38 -30.41
CA PHE A 181 -49.47 2.95 -31.09
C PHE A 181 -48.91 4.21 -30.40
N LYS A 182 -49.77 5.05 -29.81
CA LYS A 182 -49.34 6.21 -29.00
C LYS A 182 -48.60 5.77 -27.73
N TRP A 183 -49.13 4.77 -27.02
CA TRP A 183 -48.49 4.25 -25.81
C TRP A 183 -47.18 3.54 -26.13
N MET A 184 -47.11 2.78 -27.23
CA MET A 184 -45.88 2.17 -27.74
C MET A 184 -44.78 3.22 -27.94
N ASN A 185 -45.08 4.33 -28.64
CA ASN A 185 -44.11 5.41 -28.83
C ASN A 185 -43.70 6.11 -27.53
N ARG A 186 -44.57 6.16 -26.51
CA ARG A 186 -44.23 6.72 -25.20
C ARG A 186 -43.33 5.78 -24.41
N ILE A 187 -43.57 4.47 -24.49
CA ILE A 187 -42.72 3.43 -23.91
C ILE A 187 -41.34 3.49 -24.55
N ASP A 188 -41.25 3.49 -25.88
CA ASP A 188 -39.98 3.57 -26.60
C ASP A 188 -39.17 4.80 -26.20
N LYS A 189 -39.81 5.98 -26.13
CA LYS A 189 -39.14 7.22 -25.70
C LYS A 189 -38.70 7.17 -24.24
N PHE A 190 -39.48 6.52 -23.37
CA PHE A 190 -39.15 6.36 -21.96
C PHE A 190 -37.94 5.42 -21.79
N GLU A 191 -37.96 4.27 -22.44
CA GLU A 191 -36.88 3.28 -22.42
C GLU A 191 -35.59 3.87 -23.00
N GLN A 192 -35.68 4.53 -24.15
CA GLN A 192 -34.54 5.23 -24.76
C GLN A 192 -33.95 6.32 -23.86
N LYS A 193 -34.72 6.92 -22.94
CA LYS A 193 -34.22 7.98 -22.06
C LYS A 193 -33.66 7.43 -20.74
N HIS A 194 -34.33 6.44 -20.15
CA HIS A 194 -34.09 6.02 -18.76
C HIS A 194 -33.56 4.59 -18.62
N LEU A 195 -33.83 3.71 -19.59
CA LEU A 195 -33.41 2.31 -19.62
C LEU A 195 -32.55 2.03 -20.85
N LYS A 196 -31.59 2.94 -21.11
CA LYS A 196 -30.60 2.71 -22.17
C LYS A 196 -29.79 1.48 -21.81
N LEU A 197 -30.00 0.40 -22.56
CA LEU A 197 -29.06 -0.71 -22.53
C LEU A 197 -27.65 -0.18 -22.83
N PRO A 198 -26.61 -0.73 -22.17
CA PRO A 198 -25.24 -0.46 -22.56
C PRO A 198 -25.06 -0.69 -24.07
N LEU A 199 -24.15 0.07 -24.67
CA LEU A 199 -23.96 0.05 -26.13
C LEU A 199 -23.68 -1.37 -26.65
N GLU A 200 -23.03 -2.18 -25.83
CA GLU A 200 -22.68 -3.57 -26.09
C GLU A 200 -23.93 -4.45 -26.30
N TYR A 201 -24.91 -4.33 -25.41
CA TYR A 201 -26.19 -5.04 -25.49
C TYR A 201 -27.03 -4.60 -26.68
N ARG A 202 -26.98 -3.31 -27.04
CA ARG A 202 -27.64 -2.79 -28.23
C ARG A 202 -27.05 -3.38 -29.52
N VAL A 203 -25.72 -3.44 -29.61
CA VAL A 203 -25.03 -4.04 -30.78
C VAL A 203 -25.36 -5.52 -30.90
N ILE A 204 -25.41 -6.26 -29.79
CA ILE A 204 -25.83 -7.67 -29.78
C ILE A 204 -27.28 -7.83 -30.26
N GLY A 205 -28.20 -6.99 -29.78
CA GLY A 205 -29.60 -7.00 -30.22
C GLY A 205 -29.76 -6.70 -31.71
N GLU A 206 -29.05 -5.70 -32.24
CA GLU A 206 -29.03 -5.39 -33.67
C GLU A 206 -28.46 -6.54 -34.52
N LEU A 207 -27.40 -7.21 -34.04
CA LEU A 207 -26.84 -8.39 -34.70
C LEU A 207 -27.79 -9.58 -34.68
N MET A 208 -28.51 -9.81 -33.58
CA MET A 208 -29.54 -10.87 -33.46
C MET A 208 -30.71 -10.64 -34.42
N ASN A 209 -31.19 -9.40 -34.53
CA ASN A 209 -32.26 -9.04 -35.45
C ASN A 209 -31.83 -9.26 -36.90
N ARG A 210 -30.63 -8.81 -37.28
CA ARG A 210 -30.07 -9.05 -38.63
C ARG A 210 -29.82 -10.54 -38.90
N LEU A 211 -29.42 -11.30 -37.88
CA LEU A 211 -29.20 -12.73 -38.01
C LEU A 211 -30.50 -13.49 -38.30
N LYS A 212 -31.62 -13.02 -37.75
CA LYS A 212 -32.96 -13.62 -37.96
C LYS A 212 -33.42 -13.52 -39.41
N GLU A 213 -33.04 -12.44 -40.11
CA GLU A 213 -33.39 -12.18 -41.50
C GLU A 213 -32.38 -12.74 -42.51
N ALA A 214 -31.12 -12.91 -42.10
CA ALA A 214 -30.03 -13.33 -43.00
C ALA A 214 -30.05 -14.83 -43.35
N THR A 215 -29.70 -15.16 -44.60
CA THR A 215 -29.54 -16.55 -45.08
C THR A 215 -28.16 -16.78 -45.71
N GLY A 216 -27.72 -18.04 -45.78
CA GLY A 216 -26.46 -18.42 -46.43
C GLY A 216 -25.19 -17.91 -45.73
N LYS A 217 -24.26 -17.33 -46.50
CA LYS A 217 -22.93 -16.92 -46.02
C LYS A 217 -22.98 -15.76 -45.03
N ASP A 218 -23.89 -14.82 -45.23
CA ASP A 218 -24.03 -13.65 -44.34
C ASP A 218 -24.50 -14.07 -42.95
N ARG A 219 -25.41 -15.05 -42.87
CA ARG A 219 -25.84 -15.67 -41.61
C ARG A 219 -24.65 -16.26 -40.84
N PHE A 220 -23.75 -16.97 -41.53
CA PHE A 220 -22.55 -17.53 -40.90
C PHE A 220 -21.61 -16.44 -40.35
N THR A 221 -21.37 -15.37 -41.11
CA THR A 221 -20.52 -14.27 -40.63
C THR A 221 -21.15 -13.49 -39.48
N LEU A 222 -22.48 -13.31 -39.49
CA LEU A 222 -23.22 -12.67 -38.41
C LEU A 222 -23.20 -13.51 -37.13
N ILE A 223 -23.30 -14.83 -37.21
CA ILE A 223 -23.12 -15.74 -36.05
C ILE A 223 -21.72 -15.56 -35.44
N GLN A 224 -20.67 -15.50 -36.26
CA GLN A 224 -19.30 -15.32 -35.74
C GLN A 224 -19.11 -13.95 -35.09
N LYS A 225 -19.69 -12.89 -35.66
CA LYS A 225 -19.67 -11.54 -35.09
C LYS A 225 -20.46 -11.46 -33.79
N LEU A 226 -21.62 -12.10 -33.74
CA LEU A 226 -22.47 -12.21 -32.55
C LEU A 226 -21.75 -12.97 -31.43
N ASN A 227 -21.22 -14.16 -31.71
CA ASN A 227 -20.46 -14.97 -30.74
C ASN A 227 -19.20 -14.26 -30.22
N ARG A 228 -18.62 -13.35 -31.03
CA ARG A 228 -17.52 -12.49 -30.57
C ARG A 228 -18.04 -11.38 -29.65
N ALA A 229 -19.13 -10.71 -30.01
CA ALA A 229 -19.71 -9.64 -29.21
C ALA A 229 -20.21 -10.17 -27.85
N VAL A 230 -20.88 -11.32 -27.82
CA VAL A 230 -21.36 -11.98 -26.59
C VAL A 230 -20.20 -12.32 -25.67
N ARG A 231 -19.13 -12.97 -26.17
CA ARG A 231 -17.94 -13.27 -25.35
C ARG A 231 -17.28 -12.04 -24.76
N MET A 232 -17.24 -10.92 -25.49
CA MET A 232 -16.68 -9.67 -24.99
C MET A 232 -17.51 -9.08 -23.84
N VAL A 233 -18.84 -9.26 -23.86
CA VAL A 233 -19.72 -8.85 -22.77
C VAL A 233 -19.59 -9.80 -21.58
N GLU A 234 -19.63 -11.11 -21.81
CA GLU A 234 -19.44 -12.12 -20.77
C GLU A 234 -18.12 -11.93 -20.02
N TRP A 235 -17.02 -11.63 -20.72
CA TRP A 235 -15.73 -11.35 -20.09
C TRP A 235 -15.71 -10.06 -19.28
N LYS A 236 -16.47 -9.04 -19.70
CA LYS A 236 -16.58 -7.78 -18.97
C LYS A 236 -17.39 -7.96 -17.68
N GLU A 237 -18.43 -8.78 -17.72
CA GLU A 237 -19.31 -9.07 -16.58
C GLU A 237 -18.69 -10.07 -15.59
N ALA A 238 -17.95 -11.07 -16.10
CA ALA A 238 -17.11 -11.97 -15.30
C ALA A 238 -15.89 -11.26 -14.67
N TYR A 239 -15.70 -9.96 -14.90
CA TYR A 239 -14.69 -9.16 -14.22
C TYR A 239 -15.28 -7.89 -13.58
N ASP A 240 -16.61 -7.85 -13.40
CA ASP A 240 -17.26 -6.76 -12.67
C ASP A 240 -17.12 -7.05 -11.16
N PRO A 241 -16.35 -6.25 -10.39
CA PRO A 241 -16.15 -6.46 -8.96
C PRO A 241 -17.43 -6.31 -8.13
N ASN A 242 -18.52 -5.81 -8.73
CA ASN A 242 -19.80 -5.60 -8.06
C ASN A 242 -20.82 -6.73 -8.31
N ASN A 243 -20.50 -7.73 -9.14
CA ASN A 243 -21.42 -8.82 -9.45
C ASN A 243 -21.23 -9.98 -8.45
N PRO A 244 -22.23 -10.28 -7.58
CA PRO A 244 -22.09 -11.32 -6.56
C PRO A 244 -21.90 -12.73 -7.14
N ALA A 245 -22.30 -12.97 -8.40
CA ALA A 245 -22.08 -14.25 -9.08
C ALA A 245 -20.60 -14.51 -9.44
N ASN A 246 -19.74 -13.49 -9.37
CA ASN A 246 -18.33 -13.57 -9.74
C ASN A 246 -17.43 -14.03 -8.56
N TYR A 247 -17.99 -14.07 -7.36
CA TYR A 247 -17.37 -14.71 -6.19
C TYR A 247 -17.79 -16.18 -6.20
N GLY A 248 -16.96 -17.04 -6.78
CA GLY A 248 -17.20 -18.48 -6.76
C GLY A 248 -17.30 -19.01 -5.33
N LEU A 249 -18.33 -19.81 -5.05
CA LEU A 249 -18.38 -20.67 -3.85
C LEU A 249 -17.24 -21.68 -3.95
N ILE A 250 -16.19 -21.52 -3.14
CA ILE A 250 -15.14 -22.52 -2.98
C ILE A 250 -15.75 -23.71 -2.24
N GLN A 251 -16.11 -24.76 -2.96
CA GLN A 251 -16.34 -26.06 -2.34
C GLN A 251 -14.97 -26.71 -2.12
N HIS A 252 -14.56 -26.80 -0.86
CA HIS A 252 -13.41 -27.61 -0.48
C HIS A 252 -13.74 -29.09 -0.74
N GLU A 253 -13.11 -29.69 -1.74
CA GLU A 253 -13.04 -31.14 -1.87
C GLU A 253 -12.16 -31.67 -0.72
N GLN A 254 -12.80 -32.38 0.22
CA GLN A 254 -12.12 -33.10 1.29
C GLN A 254 -11.29 -34.25 0.70
N VAL A 255 -9.99 -34.05 0.57
CA VAL A 255 -9.04 -35.16 0.35
C VAL A 255 -8.58 -35.64 1.73
N GLY A 256 -9.07 -36.82 2.13
CA GLY A 256 -8.76 -37.46 3.41
C GLY A 256 -7.31 -37.94 3.53
N PRO A 257 -6.87 -38.30 4.76
CA PRO A 257 -5.47 -38.56 5.07
C PRO A 257 -5.10 -40.01 4.76
N SER A 258 -4.07 -40.22 3.93
CA SER A 258 -3.43 -41.52 3.75
C SER A 258 -2.31 -41.70 4.78
N VAL A 259 -2.54 -42.66 5.67
CA VAL A 259 -1.59 -43.20 6.65
C VAL A 259 -0.51 -44.00 5.94
N ASP A 260 0.76 -43.68 6.20
CA ASP A 260 1.80 -44.70 6.38
C ASP A 260 2.85 -44.20 7.39
N LEU A 261 2.84 -44.84 8.55
CA LEU A 261 3.84 -44.78 9.60
C LEU A 261 4.92 -45.82 9.30
N LEU A 262 6.20 -45.44 9.35
CA LEU A 262 7.29 -46.11 10.10
C LEU A 262 8.68 -45.79 9.52
N GLU A 263 9.39 -44.88 10.17
CA GLU A 263 10.80 -45.10 10.54
C GLU A 263 11.18 -44.19 11.72
N HIS A 264 10.87 -44.66 12.93
CA HIS A 264 11.46 -44.12 14.16
C HIS A 264 12.74 -44.88 14.49
N ALA A 265 13.88 -44.25 14.23
CA ALA A 265 15.14 -44.53 14.93
C ALA A 265 15.91 -43.21 15.10
N GLY A 266 15.37 -42.34 15.94
CA GLY A 266 15.97 -41.05 16.32
C GLY A 266 15.35 -40.42 17.58
N PHE A 267 14.58 -41.20 18.34
CA PHE A 267 14.21 -40.86 19.71
C PHE A 267 15.49 -40.92 20.55
N GLU A 268 15.90 -39.78 21.13
CA GLU A 268 16.44 -39.67 22.51
C GLU A 268 17.11 -38.31 22.78
N LYS A 269 17.44 -37.51 21.77
CA LYS A 269 17.98 -36.14 21.98
C LYS A 269 16.92 -35.04 22.10
N GLU A 270 15.69 -35.30 21.66
CA GLU A 270 14.62 -34.30 21.63
C GLU A 270 13.79 -34.23 22.92
N LYS A 271 13.84 -35.29 23.75
CA LYS A 271 13.11 -35.35 25.02
C LYS A 271 13.64 -34.41 26.11
N GLN A 272 14.79 -33.77 25.93
CA GLN A 272 15.35 -32.79 26.88
C GLN A 272 14.92 -31.34 26.61
N ILE A 273 14.28 -31.04 25.47
CA ILE A 273 13.77 -29.69 25.17
C ILE A 273 12.29 -29.56 25.59
N ILE A 274 11.63 -30.70 25.86
CA ILE A 274 10.33 -30.80 26.53
C ILE A 274 10.49 -30.50 28.03
N GLN A 275 10.79 -29.25 28.40
CA GLN A 275 10.52 -28.67 29.72
C GLN A 275 10.89 -27.18 29.72
N GLY A 276 10.03 -26.32 29.17
CA GLY A 276 10.26 -24.87 29.25
C GLY A 276 9.34 -23.97 28.43
N ALA A 277 8.08 -23.86 28.88
CA ALA A 277 7.13 -22.74 28.66
C ALA A 277 6.62 -22.47 27.23
N GLY A 278 5.29 -22.56 27.09
CA GLY A 278 4.55 -22.51 25.84
C GLY A 278 4.59 -21.16 25.13
N MET A 279 4.68 -21.27 23.80
CA MET A 279 4.31 -20.25 22.84
C MET A 279 3.37 -20.97 21.88
N ASP A 280 2.10 -20.55 21.87
CA ASP A 280 1.06 -21.16 21.07
C ASP A 280 1.37 -20.98 19.57
N ASP A 281 1.45 -22.09 18.85
CA ASP A 281 1.58 -22.20 17.40
C ASP A 281 0.18 -22.25 16.75
N ASP A 282 -0.59 -21.16 16.86
CA ASP A 282 -1.94 -21.01 16.25
C ASP A 282 -1.98 -19.94 15.14
N ASP A 283 -0.84 -19.56 14.54
CA ASP A 283 -0.76 -18.42 13.60
C ASP A 283 -0.74 -18.82 12.10
N ASP A 284 -1.08 -20.06 11.76
CA ASP A 284 -1.16 -20.52 10.35
C ASP A 284 -2.60 -20.50 9.77
N GLU A 285 -3.60 -19.98 10.49
CA GLU A 285 -4.97 -19.84 9.95
C GLU A 285 -5.26 -18.46 9.33
N ASP A 286 -5.35 -18.49 8.01
CA ASP A 286 -6.27 -17.76 7.13
C ASP A 286 -6.18 -16.21 7.01
N PHE A 287 -5.72 -15.79 5.83
CA PHE A 287 -5.68 -14.42 5.33
C PHE A 287 -7.08 -13.75 5.27
N SER A 288 -8.18 -14.52 5.28
CA SER A 288 -9.56 -14.02 5.35
C SER A 288 -9.87 -13.35 6.69
N ASP A 289 -9.37 -13.92 7.78
CA ASP A 289 -9.78 -13.55 9.13
C ASP A 289 -9.22 -12.20 9.57
N THR A 290 -8.16 -11.72 8.91
CA THR A 290 -7.53 -10.44 9.25
C THR A 290 -8.35 -9.25 8.76
N LYS A 291 -8.97 -9.35 7.58
CA LYS A 291 -9.79 -8.27 7.03
C LYS A 291 -11.08 -8.11 7.82
N ASP A 292 -11.71 -9.22 8.19
CA ASP A 292 -12.92 -9.22 9.01
C ASP A 292 -12.63 -8.65 10.42
N LYS A 293 -11.44 -8.92 10.98
CA LYS A 293 -10.99 -8.30 12.23
C LYS A 293 -10.83 -6.78 12.11
N ASP A 294 -10.29 -6.27 10.99
CA ASP A 294 -10.13 -4.84 10.74
C ASP A 294 -11.49 -4.12 10.55
N ASP A 295 -12.41 -4.72 9.80
CA ASP A 295 -13.75 -4.19 9.55
C ASP A 295 -14.58 -4.12 10.85
N VAL A 296 -14.52 -5.19 11.67
CA VAL A 296 -15.14 -5.22 13.01
C VAL A 296 -14.52 -4.18 13.95
N LEU A 297 -13.22 -3.92 13.87
CA LEU A 297 -12.55 -2.90 14.68
C LEU A 297 -13.01 -1.49 14.26
N LEU A 298 -13.16 -1.26 12.95
CA LEU A 298 -13.66 0.01 12.42
C LEU A 298 -15.12 0.28 12.85
N GLU A 299 -15.97 -0.75 12.80
CA GLU A 299 -17.37 -0.64 13.25
C GLU A 299 -17.46 -0.33 14.76
N LYS A 300 -16.58 -0.95 15.58
CA LYS A 300 -16.47 -0.63 17.02
C LYS A 300 -16.03 0.81 17.27
N LEU A 301 -15.07 1.33 16.50
CA LEU A 301 -14.66 2.73 16.60
C LEU A 301 -15.81 3.68 16.26
N ASN A 302 -16.49 3.44 15.13
CA ASN A 302 -17.64 4.26 14.73
C ASN A 302 -18.77 4.24 15.76
N ALA A 303 -19.01 3.10 16.40
CA ALA A 303 -20.00 2.98 17.46
C ALA A 303 -19.61 3.79 18.72
N ILE A 304 -18.33 3.84 19.08
CA ILE A 304 -17.84 4.65 20.21
C ILE A 304 -17.89 6.13 19.87
N ASP A 305 -17.50 6.52 18.66
CA ASP A 305 -17.56 7.92 18.22
C ASP A 305 -19.00 8.45 18.25
N LYS A 306 -19.96 7.64 17.79
CA LYS A 306 -21.39 7.98 17.86
C LYS A 306 -21.88 8.13 19.32
N LYS A 307 -21.46 7.24 20.22
CA LYS A 307 -21.79 7.36 21.65
C LYS A 307 -21.15 8.59 22.29
N LEU A 308 -19.93 8.94 21.89
CA LEU A 308 -19.25 10.16 22.34
C LEU A 308 -20.00 11.42 21.91
N GLU A 309 -20.44 11.49 20.65
CA GLU A 309 -21.26 12.61 20.16
C GLU A 309 -22.57 12.74 20.95
N GLU A 310 -23.29 11.64 21.16
CA GLU A 310 -24.53 11.63 21.95
C GLU A 310 -24.28 12.11 23.39
N LYS A 311 -23.21 11.64 24.03
CA LYS A 311 -22.86 12.01 25.41
C LYS A 311 -22.37 13.45 25.55
N LEU A 312 -21.63 13.96 24.57
CA LEU A 312 -21.20 15.36 24.53
C LEU A 312 -22.41 16.30 24.35
N ALA A 313 -23.36 15.95 23.48
CA ALA A 313 -24.60 16.71 23.33
C ALA A 313 -25.48 16.71 24.61
N GLU A 314 -25.50 15.58 25.35
CA GLU A 314 -26.15 15.51 26.67
C GLU A 314 -25.41 16.36 27.73
N LEU A 315 -24.08 16.42 27.66
CA LEU A 315 -23.27 17.18 28.61
C LEU A 315 -23.56 18.68 28.53
N ASP A 316 -23.72 19.24 27.32
CA ASP A 316 -24.01 20.67 27.09
C ASP A 316 -25.26 21.18 27.83
N HIS A 317 -26.22 20.28 28.10
CA HIS A 317 -27.49 20.61 28.77
C HIS A 317 -27.57 20.11 30.22
N THR A 318 -26.56 19.42 30.73
CA THR A 318 -26.57 18.86 32.08
C THR A 318 -25.57 19.55 32.99
N PHE A 319 -26.04 19.99 34.16
CA PHE A 319 -25.20 20.70 35.14
C PHE A 319 -25.16 19.97 36.48
N GLY A 320 -24.11 20.21 37.26
CA GLY A 320 -23.96 19.70 38.63
C GLY A 320 -23.48 18.25 38.69
N LYS A 321 -23.98 17.47 39.66
CA LYS A 321 -23.51 16.08 39.91
C LYS A 321 -23.75 15.14 38.72
N LYS A 322 -24.83 15.36 37.95
CA LYS A 322 -25.14 14.56 36.75
C LYS A 322 -24.17 14.85 35.60
N GLY A 323 -23.74 16.10 35.45
CA GLY A 323 -22.69 16.48 34.49
C GLY A 323 -21.35 15.80 34.81
N LYS A 324 -20.95 15.77 36.08
CA LYS A 324 -19.71 15.08 36.50
C LYS A 324 -19.68 13.59 36.15
N VAL A 325 -20.81 12.90 36.31
CA VAL A 325 -20.91 11.48 35.91
C VAL A 325 -20.80 11.33 34.39
N LEU A 326 -21.42 12.23 33.62
CA LEU A 326 -21.30 12.23 32.16
C LEU A 326 -19.88 12.55 31.69
N GLU A 327 -19.16 13.43 32.37
CA GLU A 327 -17.74 13.72 32.10
C GLU A 327 -16.85 12.49 32.33
N GLU A 328 -17.13 11.71 33.37
CA GLU A 328 -16.45 10.44 33.64
C GLU A 328 -16.76 9.41 32.54
N ASP A 329 -18.03 9.25 32.15
CA ASP A 329 -18.44 8.36 31.06
C ASP A 329 -17.77 8.74 29.71
N ILE A 330 -17.70 10.03 29.40
CA ILE A 330 -17.03 10.55 28.19
C ILE A 330 -15.53 10.25 28.24
N ARG A 331 -14.91 10.38 29.41
CA ARG A 331 -13.49 10.05 29.61
C ARG A 331 -13.24 8.57 29.37
N ASP A 332 -14.08 7.70 29.93
CA ASP A 332 -13.97 6.25 29.76
C ASP A 332 -14.15 5.84 28.29
N LEU A 333 -15.14 6.42 27.59
CA LEU A 333 -15.34 6.18 26.15
C LEU A 333 -14.16 6.70 25.31
N ALA A 334 -13.59 7.85 25.67
CA ALA A 334 -12.41 8.39 24.98
C ALA A 334 -11.18 7.51 25.22
N GLU A 335 -11.01 6.96 26.42
CA GLU A 335 -9.95 5.99 26.74
C GLU A 335 -10.15 4.68 25.97
N GLU A 336 -11.38 4.17 25.87
CA GLU A 336 -11.70 2.98 25.06
C GLU A 336 -11.39 3.21 23.57
N ARG A 337 -11.79 4.36 23.03
CA ARG A 337 -11.48 4.78 21.66
C ARG A 337 -9.98 4.84 21.43
N ASN A 338 -9.23 5.44 22.35
CA ASN A 338 -7.78 5.53 22.28
C ASN A 338 -7.12 4.14 22.33
N ALA A 339 -7.56 3.25 23.22
CA ALA A 339 -7.05 1.89 23.32
C ALA A 339 -7.28 1.07 22.03
N LEU A 340 -8.45 1.22 21.39
CA LEU A 340 -8.73 0.59 20.09
C LEU A 340 -7.91 1.21 18.95
N THR A 341 -7.73 2.54 18.96
CA THR A 341 -6.90 3.24 17.97
C THR A 341 -5.43 2.82 18.09
N GLU A 342 -4.92 2.59 19.30
CA GLU A 342 -3.57 2.09 19.54
C GLU A 342 -3.36 0.67 19.00
N LYS A 343 -4.37 -0.20 19.03
CA LYS A 343 -4.31 -1.50 18.34
C LYS A 343 -4.09 -1.33 16.84
N LYS A 344 -4.80 -0.39 16.20
CA LYS A 344 -4.65 -0.07 14.77
C LYS A 344 -3.30 0.58 14.43
N ARG A 345 -2.69 1.31 15.38
CA ARG A 345 -1.41 2.04 15.18
C ARG A 345 -0.16 1.18 15.32
N ARG A 346 -0.26 -0.07 15.79
CA ARG A 346 0.90 -0.96 15.81
C ARG A 346 1.30 -1.22 14.35
N PRO A 347 2.49 -0.79 13.89
CA PRO A 347 2.92 -1.09 12.54
C PRO A 347 2.90 -2.61 12.38
N LEU A 348 2.15 -3.09 11.38
CA LEU A 348 2.09 -4.50 11.04
C LEU A 348 3.51 -4.96 10.66
N TYR A 349 4.28 -5.44 11.62
CA TYR A 349 5.55 -6.11 11.35
C TYR A 349 5.20 -7.48 10.78
N ARG A 350 5.10 -7.55 9.45
CA ARG A 350 4.84 -8.82 8.78
C ARG A 350 6.10 -9.67 8.88
N LYS A 351 6.05 -10.75 9.67
CA LYS A 351 7.13 -11.74 9.78
C LYS A 351 7.45 -12.26 8.36
N GLY A 352 8.73 -12.41 8.04
CA GLY A 352 9.19 -12.94 6.74
C GLY A 352 9.38 -11.92 5.61
N PHE A 353 9.15 -10.62 5.83
CA PHE A 353 9.45 -9.58 4.85
C PHE A 353 10.65 -8.73 5.26
N ASP A 354 11.62 -8.64 4.37
CA ASP A 354 12.76 -7.74 4.51
C ASP A 354 12.44 -6.39 3.89
N VAL A 355 12.87 -5.31 4.56
CA VAL A 355 12.69 -3.94 4.07
C VAL A 355 14.04 -3.28 3.86
N LYS A 356 14.23 -2.67 2.70
CA LYS A 356 15.44 -1.92 2.34
C LYS A 356 15.10 -0.49 1.98
N LEU A 357 15.90 0.43 2.52
CA LEU A 357 15.87 1.84 2.18
C LEU A 357 16.54 2.07 0.83
N ILE A 358 15.80 2.70 -0.09
CA ILE A 358 16.31 3.05 -1.41
C ILE A 358 16.86 4.47 -1.40
N ASP A 359 16.05 5.42 -0.93
CA ASP A 359 16.40 6.84 -1.02
C ASP A 359 15.70 7.67 0.08
N VAL A 360 16.41 8.68 0.59
CA VAL A 360 15.89 9.66 1.56
C VAL A 360 16.28 11.05 1.09
N ASN A 361 15.29 11.91 0.88
CA ASN A 361 15.50 13.29 0.45
C ASN A 361 14.93 14.27 1.46
N ARG A 362 15.61 15.41 1.60
CA ARG A 362 15.09 16.60 2.27
C ARG A 362 14.47 17.52 1.22
N THR A 363 13.17 17.78 1.33
CA THR A 363 12.42 18.67 0.44
C THR A 363 11.98 19.92 1.21
N CYS A 364 11.94 21.08 0.58
CA CYS A 364 11.47 22.31 1.21
C CYS A 364 10.42 23.04 0.35
N LYS A 365 9.42 23.64 1.02
CA LYS A 365 8.52 24.65 0.44
C LYS A 365 9.00 26.02 0.92
N VAL A 366 9.32 26.91 -0.01
CA VAL A 366 9.71 28.30 0.33
C VAL A 366 8.44 29.13 0.51
N THR A 367 8.37 29.87 1.60
CA THR A 367 7.28 30.79 1.95
C THR A 367 7.86 32.17 2.26
N LYS A 368 7.01 33.20 2.37
CA LYS A 368 7.46 34.56 2.70
C LYS A 368 8.19 34.64 4.05
N GLY A 369 7.80 33.81 5.02
CA GLY A 369 8.38 33.77 6.37
C GLY A 369 9.53 32.78 6.56
N GLY A 370 9.91 32.00 5.54
CA GLY A 370 10.99 31.01 5.65
C GLY A 370 10.76 29.75 4.82
N GLN A 371 11.52 28.70 5.12
CA GLN A 371 11.44 27.42 4.40
C GLN A 371 10.87 26.32 5.29
N VAL A 372 9.74 25.74 4.88
CA VAL A 372 9.15 24.58 5.55
C VAL A 372 9.81 23.32 5.01
N ILE A 373 10.60 22.65 5.85
CA ILE A 373 11.35 21.45 5.50
C ILE A 373 10.52 20.20 5.83
N LYS A 374 10.52 19.23 4.91
CA LYS A 374 9.93 17.91 5.09
C LYS A 374 10.84 16.84 4.48
N TYR A 375 10.85 15.66 5.07
CA TYR A 375 11.65 14.54 4.61
C TYR A 375 10.78 13.58 3.80
N THR A 376 11.31 13.06 2.71
CA THR A 376 10.70 11.99 1.93
C THR A 376 11.57 10.75 2.01
N ALA A 377 10.97 9.60 2.28
CA ALA A 377 11.66 8.32 2.28
C ALA A 377 11.01 7.39 1.25
N MET A 378 11.85 6.59 0.58
CA MET A 378 11.41 5.54 -0.35
C MET A 378 11.98 4.20 0.11
N LEU A 379 11.09 3.24 0.33
CA LEU A 379 11.40 1.90 0.81
C LEU A 379 10.93 0.88 -0.23
N ALA A 380 11.62 -0.26 -0.27
CA ALA A 380 11.13 -1.49 -0.89
C ALA A 380 11.09 -2.60 0.16
N CYS A 381 10.09 -3.46 0.04
CA CYS A 381 9.84 -4.60 0.90
C CYS A 381 9.74 -5.86 0.05
N GLY A 382 10.19 -7.02 0.53
CA GLY A 382 10.03 -8.27 -0.18
C GLY A 382 10.38 -9.49 0.64
N ASN A 383 9.88 -10.65 0.21
CA ASN A 383 10.02 -11.92 0.93
C ASN A 383 11.04 -12.88 0.29
N TYR A 384 11.85 -12.43 -0.68
CA TYR A 384 12.78 -13.27 -1.45
C TYR A 384 12.14 -14.42 -2.25
N HIS A 385 10.81 -14.50 -2.30
CA HIS A 385 10.06 -15.58 -2.94
C HIS A 385 9.18 -15.09 -4.08
N GLY A 386 9.45 -13.90 -4.62
CA GLY A 386 8.72 -13.30 -5.74
C GLY A 386 7.68 -12.26 -5.32
N VAL A 387 7.48 -12.00 -4.03
CA VAL A 387 6.59 -10.91 -3.57
C VAL A 387 7.42 -9.70 -3.20
N VAL A 388 7.18 -8.57 -3.87
CA VAL A 388 7.89 -7.31 -3.64
C VAL A 388 6.95 -6.13 -3.71
N GLY A 389 7.10 -5.19 -2.78
CA GLY A 389 6.45 -3.90 -2.82
C GLY A 389 7.44 -2.75 -2.76
N PHE A 390 6.95 -1.56 -3.09
CA PHE A 390 7.68 -0.32 -2.83
C PHE A 390 6.70 0.78 -2.44
N ALA A 391 7.19 1.74 -1.67
CA ALA A 391 6.40 2.91 -1.34
C ALA A 391 7.29 4.13 -1.13
N LYS A 392 6.68 5.29 -1.32
CA LYS A 392 7.26 6.60 -1.00
C LYS A 392 6.33 7.33 -0.05
N ALA A 393 6.88 7.84 1.04
CA ALA A 393 6.13 8.67 1.98
C ALA A 393 6.90 9.95 2.32
N LYS A 394 6.17 10.91 2.91
CA LYS A 394 6.67 12.21 3.34
C LYS A 394 6.27 12.45 4.78
N GLY A 395 7.16 13.05 5.57
CA GLY A 395 6.94 13.35 6.98
C GLY A 395 7.72 14.57 7.46
N PRO A 396 7.40 15.08 8.67
CA PRO A 396 8.13 16.19 9.28
C PRO A 396 9.55 15.78 9.72
N ALA A 397 9.74 14.52 10.10
CA ALA A 397 11.03 13.93 10.45
C ALA A 397 11.28 12.65 9.63
N VAL A 398 12.55 12.27 9.52
CA VAL A 398 12.98 11.04 8.80
C VAL A 398 12.34 9.76 9.37
N PRO A 399 12.36 9.48 10.69
CA PRO A 399 11.77 8.24 11.22
C PRO A 399 10.27 8.16 10.95
N ILE A 400 9.56 9.29 11.06
CA ILE A 400 8.11 9.36 10.75
C ILE A 400 7.86 9.09 9.26
N ALA A 401 8.71 9.61 8.37
CA ALA A 401 8.61 9.34 6.93
C ALA A 401 8.90 7.87 6.61
N LEU A 402 9.87 7.24 7.31
CA LEU A 402 10.19 5.82 7.17
C LEU A 402 9.02 4.94 7.62
N GLN A 403 8.44 5.20 8.78
CA GLN A 403 7.30 4.44 9.29
C GLN A 403 6.11 4.51 8.32
N LYS A 404 5.75 5.71 7.84
CA LYS A 404 4.69 5.88 6.83
C LYS A 404 5.01 5.16 5.51
N ALA A 405 6.28 5.12 5.11
CA ALA A 405 6.68 4.40 3.91
C ALA A 405 6.65 2.88 4.12
N TYR A 406 6.95 2.40 5.33
CA TYR A 406 6.90 0.99 5.70
C TYR A 406 5.46 0.47 5.57
N GLU A 407 4.51 1.12 6.24
CA GLU A 407 3.08 0.79 6.20
C GLU A 407 2.53 0.77 4.76
N LYS A 408 2.83 1.81 3.99
CA LYS A 408 2.41 1.90 2.58
C LYS A 408 3.07 0.86 1.67
N CYS A 409 4.22 0.30 2.04
CA CYS A 409 4.89 -0.71 1.22
C CYS A 409 4.11 -2.02 1.23
N PHE A 410 3.62 -2.43 2.39
CA PHE A 410 2.84 -3.67 2.54
C PHE A 410 1.45 -3.61 1.90
N GLN A 411 0.93 -2.41 1.69
CA GLN A 411 -0.31 -2.19 0.94
C GLN A 411 -0.11 -2.37 -0.58
N ASN A 412 1.12 -2.18 -1.08
CA ASN A 412 1.44 -2.17 -2.51
C ASN A 412 2.41 -3.31 -2.86
N LEU A 413 1.99 -4.56 -2.60
CA LEU A 413 2.77 -5.76 -2.96
C LEU A 413 2.43 -6.21 -4.39
N HIS A 414 3.47 -6.59 -5.12
CA HIS A 414 3.39 -7.17 -6.46
C HIS A 414 4.01 -8.56 -6.44
N TYR A 415 3.34 -9.50 -7.09
CA TYR A 415 3.89 -10.82 -7.37
C TYR A 415 4.71 -10.79 -8.67
N VAL A 416 5.91 -11.34 -8.63
CA VAL A 416 6.88 -11.42 -9.71
C VAL A 416 7.25 -12.87 -9.90
N GLU A 417 6.95 -13.41 -11.08
CA GLU A 417 7.28 -14.79 -11.39
C GLU A 417 8.78 -14.95 -11.68
N ARG A 418 9.38 -15.99 -11.10
CA ARG A 418 10.81 -16.28 -11.19
C ARG A 418 11.02 -17.51 -12.05
N HIS A 419 11.77 -17.37 -13.13
CA HIS A 419 12.16 -18.49 -13.98
C HIS A 419 13.26 -19.29 -13.30
N GLU A 420 13.05 -20.60 -13.15
CA GLU A 420 13.96 -21.53 -12.44
C GLU A 420 14.35 -21.03 -11.05
N GLU A 421 13.48 -20.27 -10.39
CA GLU A 421 13.71 -19.64 -9.08
C GLU A 421 14.88 -18.61 -9.01
N HIS A 422 15.65 -18.40 -10.08
CA HIS A 422 16.87 -17.57 -10.03
C HIS A 422 16.92 -16.40 -11.03
N THR A 423 16.18 -16.45 -12.15
CA THR A 423 16.25 -15.43 -13.22
C THR A 423 14.87 -15.05 -13.77
N ILE A 424 14.84 -14.18 -14.77
CA ILE A 424 13.62 -13.76 -15.50
C ILE A 424 13.44 -14.62 -16.76
N ALA A 425 12.20 -14.77 -17.26
CA ALA A 425 11.92 -15.65 -18.39
C ALA A 425 12.55 -15.17 -19.71
N HIS A 426 12.48 -13.87 -20.00
CA HIS A 426 13.00 -13.32 -21.25
C HIS A 426 13.52 -11.88 -21.06
N ALA A 427 14.20 -11.37 -22.08
CA ALA A 427 14.72 -10.01 -22.05
C ALA A 427 13.61 -8.98 -22.25
N VAL A 428 13.52 -7.99 -21.36
CA VAL A 428 12.45 -6.99 -21.36
C VAL A 428 13.04 -5.59 -21.42
N GLN A 429 12.41 -4.74 -22.24
CA GLN A 429 12.71 -3.32 -22.30
C GLN A 429 11.46 -2.52 -21.95
N THR A 430 11.56 -1.65 -20.95
CA THR A 430 10.47 -0.74 -20.58
C THR A 430 10.96 0.70 -20.39
N LYS A 431 9.99 1.60 -20.33
CA LYS A 431 10.22 3.03 -20.14
C LYS A 431 9.19 3.60 -19.18
N TYR A 432 9.67 4.38 -18.22
CA TYR A 432 8.83 5.26 -17.41
C TYR A 432 9.38 6.69 -17.50
N LYS A 433 8.56 7.63 -18.01
CA LYS A 433 8.98 9.01 -18.29
C LYS A 433 10.26 9.04 -19.15
N LYS A 434 11.35 9.64 -18.65
CA LYS A 434 12.66 9.72 -19.33
C LYS A 434 13.64 8.62 -18.88
N THR A 435 13.18 7.61 -18.16
CA THR A 435 13.98 6.48 -17.67
C THR A 435 13.64 5.23 -18.48
N LYS A 436 14.62 4.64 -19.14
CA LYS A 436 14.49 3.35 -19.84
C LYS A 436 15.25 2.28 -19.08
N ILE A 437 14.64 1.13 -18.87
CA ILE A 437 15.26 -0.03 -18.22
C ILE A 437 15.27 -1.19 -19.21
N TYR A 438 16.40 -1.87 -19.25
CA TYR A 438 16.59 -3.11 -19.97
C TYR A 438 16.95 -4.17 -18.94
N LEU A 439 16.25 -5.29 -18.99
CA LEU A 439 16.51 -6.49 -18.21
C LEU A 439 16.83 -7.62 -19.16
N TRP A 440 17.88 -8.38 -18.87
CA TRP A 440 18.24 -9.58 -19.59
C TRP A 440 18.39 -10.75 -18.61
N PRO A 441 17.89 -11.95 -18.97
CA PRO A 441 18.15 -13.15 -18.20
C PRO A 441 19.65 -13.43 -18.17
N ALA A 442 20.08 -14.14 -17.13
CA ALA A 442 21.48 -14.51 -16.97
C ALA A 442 21.60 -15.93 -16.42
N PRO A 443 22.61 -16.70 -16.86
CA PRO A 443 22.84 -18.04 -16.36
C PRO A 443 23.31 -18.00 -14.91
N THR A 444 23.10 -19.12 -14.19
CA THR A 444 23.27 -19.26 -12.73
C THR A 444 24.63 -18.81 -12.19
N ARG A 445 25.69 -18.84 -13.01
CA ARG A 445 27.05 -18.46 -12.62
C ARG A 445 27.31 -16.94 -12.67
N THR A 446 26.44 -16.15 -13.28
CA THR A 446 26.73 -14.73 -13.56
C THR A 446 26.62 -13.84 -12.32
N GLY A 447 25.67 -14.15 -11.44
CA GLY A 447 25.23 -13.26 -10.37
C GLY A 447 24.39 -12.07 -10.89
N MET A 448 23.99 -11.21 -9.95
CA MET A 448 23.22 -10.00 -10.22
C MET A 448 24.16 -8.89 -10.72
N LYS A 449 23.87 -8.32 -11.89
CA LYS A 449 24.61 -7.17 -12.44
C LYS A 449 23.63 -6.05 -12.77
N ALA A 450 23.34 -5.24 -11.77
CA ALA A 450 22.32 -4.21 -11.86
C ALA A 450 22.75 -2.88 -11.23
N SER A 451 21.99 -1.82 -11.50
CA SER A 451 22.16 -0.54 -10.78
C SER A 451 21.64 -0.67 -9.35
N ARG A 452 22.27 -0.03 -8.35
CA ARG A 452 21.93 -0.14 -6.92
C ARG A 452 20.42 -0.23 -6.61
N THR A 453 19.61 0.70 -7.12
CA THR A 453 18.14 0.69 -6.90
C THR A 453 17.47 -0.55 -7.47
N VAL A 454 17.85 -0.94 -8.69
CA VAL A 454 17.31 -2.13 -9.37
C VAL A 454 17.78 -3.40 -8.68
N GLU A 455 19.06 -3.48 -8.34
CA GLU A 455 19.67 -4.59 -7.62
C GLU A 455 18.98 -4.85 -6.28
N THR A 456 18.71 -3.79 -5.51
CA THR A 456 18.05 -3.91 -4.20
C THR A 456 16.66 -4.55 -4.35
N ILE A 457 15.89 -4.13 -5.35
CA ILE A 457 14.52 -4.63 -5.58
C ILE A 457 14.54 -6.04 -6.15
N LEU A 458 15.40 -6.33 -7.13
CA LEU A 458 15.52 -7.68 -7.70
C LEU A 458 15.99 -8.69 -6.64
N ASN A 459 16.88 -8.29 -5.73
CA ASN A 459 17.30 -9.13 -4.62
C ASN A 459 16.13 -9.41 -3.66
N LEU A 460 15.37 -8.38 -3.27
CA LEU A 460 14.14 -8.56 -2.46
C LEU A 460 13.09 -9.43 -3.15
N ALA A 461 13.07 -9.46 -4.50
CA ALA A 461 12.24 -10.37 -5.28
C ALA A 461 12.69 -11.82 -5.21
N GLY A 462 13.92 -12.09 -4.79
CA GLY A 462 14.52 -13.43 -4.86
C GLY A 462 15.19 -13.75 -6.19
N LEU A 463 15.36 -12.77 -7.07
CA LEU A 463 16.12 -12.96 -8.30
C LEU A 463 17.61 -12.91 -7.95
N LYS A 464 18.37 -13.88 -8.46
CA LYS A 464 19.81 -14.03 -8.19
C LYS A 464 20.64 -13.62 -9.40
N ASN A 465 20.15 -13.92 -10.62
CA ASN A 465 20.90 -13.77 -11.86
C ASN A 465 20.11 -12.93 -12.86
N VAL A 466 20.35 -11.62 -12.88
CA VAL A 466 19.76 -10.72 -13.89
C VAL A 466 20.81 -9.67 -14.25
N LYS A 467 20.92 -9.38 -15.55
CA LYS A 467 21.68 -8.23 -16.04
C LYS A 467 20.71 -7.10 -16.29
N SER A 468 21.03 -5.89 -15.82
CA SER A 468 20.22 -4.72 -16.13
C SER A 468 21.03 -3.51 -16.58
N LYS A 469 20.39 -2.68 -17.40
CA LYS A 469 20.92 -1.37 -17.78
C LYS A 469 19.82 -0.33 -17.67
N VAL A 470 20.12 0.74 -16.93
CA VAL A 470 19.26 1.93 -16.87
C VAL A 470 19.85 3.01 -17.78
N ILE A 471 19.04 3.54 -18.69
CA ILE A 471 19.41 4.59 -19.65
C ILE A 471 18.50 5.80 -19.44
N GLY A 472 19.07 7.01 -19.49
CA GLY A 472 18.35 8.27 -19.32
C GLY A 472 18.40 8.79 -17.87
N SER A 473 17.24 9.22 -17.34
CA SER A 473 17.16 9.75 -15.98
C SER A 473 17.38 8.64 -14.93
N ARG A 474 18.27 8.90 -13.96
CA ARG A 474 18.61 7.97 -12.87
C ARG A 474 17.90 8.30 -11.54
N ASN A 475 16.82 9.07 -11.59
CA ASN A 475 16.02 9.36 -10.39
C ASN A 475 15.46 8.03 -9.81
N PRO A 476 15.75 7.68 -8.54
CA PRO A 476 15.31 6.44 -7.93
C PRO A 476 13.82 6.17 -8.12
N HIS A 477 12.96 7.18 -7.90
CA HIS A 477 11.51 7.01 -8.05
C HIS A 477 11.09 6.56 -9.46
N ASN A 478 11.69 7.14 -10.50
CA ASN A 478 11.35 6.77 -11.88
C ASN A 478 11.96 5.41 -12.25
N THR A 479 13.15 5.11 -11.73
CA THR A 479 13.80 3.80 -11.92
C THR A 479 12.98 2.68 -11.29
N VAL A 480 12.48 2.86 -10.06
CA VAL A 480 11.61 1.88 -9.40
C VAL A 480 10.32 1.66 -10.20
N LYS A 481 9.63 2.74 -10.60
CA LYS A 481 8.41 2.59 -11.41
C LYS A 481 8.65 1.92 -12.77
N ALA A 482 9.73 2.28 -13.46
CA ALA A 482 10.11 1.58 -14.71
C ALA A 482 10.39 0.09 -14.47
N LEU A 483 10.99 -0.25 -13.34
CA LEU A 483 11.33 -1.62 -12.99
C LEU A 483 10.08 -2.46 -12.72
N PHE A 484 9.14 -1.96 -11.93
CA PHE A 484 7.88 -2.68 -11.69
C PHE A 484 7.05 -2.85 -12.97
N ILE A 485 7.06 -1.85 -13.86
CA ILE A 485 6.47 -2.01 -15.21
C ILE A 485 7.20 -3.10 -16.01
N ALA A 486 8.53 -3.21 -15.88
CA ALA A 486 9.31 -4.26 -16.53
C ALA A 486 8.98 -5.65 -15.98
N LEU A 487 8.92 -5.80 -14.66
CA LEU A 487 8.66 -7.08 -14.01
C LEU A 487 7.25 -7.58 -14.31
N ASN A 488 6.25 -6.69 -14.31
CA ASN A 488 4.87 -7.04 -14.63
C ASN A 488 4.65 -7.32 -16.14
N ALA A 489 5.59 -6.91 -17.00
CA ALA A 489 5.54 -7.18 -18.44
C ALA A 489 6.21 -8.50 -18.82
N ILE A 490 6.87 -9.20 -17.87
CA ILE A 490 7.45 -10.51 -18.12
C ILE A 490 6.33 -11.53 -18.24
N GLU A 491 6.17 -12.09 -19.43
CA GLU A 491 5.32 -13.24 -19.71
C GLU A 491 6.13 -14.53 -19.57
N THR A 492 5.56 -15.51 -18.87
CA THR A 492 6.16 -16.83 -18.73
C THR A 492 5.83 -17.72 -19.93
N PRO A 493 6.57 -18.82 -20.13
CA PRO A 493 6.24 -19.78 -21.19
C PRO A 493 4.80 -20.31 -21.11
N LYS A 494 4.25 -20.41 -19.89
CA LYS A 494 2.85 -20.78 -19.64
C LYS A 494 1.90 -19.71 -20.19
N ASP A 495 2.12 -18.44 -19.84
CA ASP A 495 1.31 -17.33 -20.33
C ASP A 495 1.34 -17.22 -21.86
N VAL A 496 2.51 -17.44 -22.46
CA VAL A 496 2.67 -17.40 -23.93
C VAL A 496 1.96 -18.59 -24.59
N GLN A 497 2.00 -19.78 -23.98
CA GLN A 497 1.29 -20.95 -24.48
C GLN A 497 -0.22 -20.72 -24.48
N GLU A 498 -0.78 -20.12 -23.44
CA GLU A 498 -2.20 -19.78 -23.37
C GLU A 498 -2.60 -18.73 -24.41
N LYS A 499 -1.77 -17.71 -24.63
CA LYS A 499 -2.05 -16.63 -25.59
C LYS A 499 -2.01 -17.11 -27.05
N PHE A 500 -1.04 -17.96 -27.41
CA PHE A 500 -0.76 -18.31 -28.81
C PHE A 500 -1.04 -19.77 -29.18
N GLY A 501 -1.32 -20.65 -28.20
CA GLY A 501 -1.58 -22.07 -28.42
C GLY A 501 -0.37 -22.87 -28.91
N ARG A 502 0.85 -22.36 -28.71
CA ARG A 502 2.10 -23.00 -29.13
C ARG A 502 2.96 -23.33 -27.92
N THR A 503 3.48 -24.56 -27.85
CA THR A 503 4.47 -24.96 -26.86
C THR A 503 5.78 -24.24 -27.13
N VAL A 504 6.18 -23.31 -26.24
CA VAL A 504 7.49 -22.66 -26.30
C VAL A 504 8.52 -23.66 -25.81
N VAL A 505 9.35 -24.19 -26.72
CA VAL A 505 10.48 -25.06 -26.36
C VAL A 505 11.59 -24.18 -25.79
N GLU A 506 12.12 -24.55 -24.62
CA GLU A 506 13.15 -23.85 -23.81
C GLU A 506 14.46 -23.54 -24.57
N SER A 507 14.65 -24.03 -25.79
CA SER A 507 15.90 -23.95 -26.55
C SER A 507 16.33 -22.54 -26.98
N TYR A 508 15.46 -21.52 -26.89
CA TYR A 508 15.72 -20.17 -27.44
C TYR A 508 15.92 -19.06 -26.40
N LEU A 509 15.97 -19.38 -25.10
CA LEU A 509 16.03 -18.36 -24.03
C LEU A 509 17.36 -18.31 -23.24
N LEU A 510 18.44 -18.93 -23.73
CA LEU A 510 19.78 -18.88 -23.14
C LEU A 510 20.69 -17.80 -23.74
#